data_AF-S4P170-F1
#
_entry.id   AF-S4P170-F1
#
_cell.length_a   1.000
_cell.length_b   1.000
_cell.length_c   1.000
_cell.angle_alpha   90.00
_cell.angle_beta   90.00
_cell.angle_gamma   90.00
#
_symmetry.space_group_name_H-M   'P 1'
#
loop_
_entity.id
_entity.type
_entity.pdbx_description
1 polymer ?
#
loop_
_entity_poly.entity_id
_entity_poly.type
_entity_poly.pdbx_seq_one_letter_code
_entity_poly.pdbx_strand_id
1 'polypeptide(L)'
;MLQREQEMESLPTGLNKNWIDPLPEADGRTLAANMRGTGIAPQDLPEWKKHVIGGKKSSFGKKTNLSLLEQRQSLPIYKLRDELTKAISDNQILIVIGETGSGKTTQITQYVCECGLAARGRVA
;
A
#
# COMPACT_ATOMS: atom_id res chain seq x y z
N MET A 1 43.66 -6.39 -18.91
CA MET A 1 42.23 -6.10 -19.17
C MET A 1 41.41 -7.39 -19.14
N LEU A 2 41.88 -8.45 -19.82
CA LEU A 2 41.26 -9.79 -19.84
C LEU A 2 40.88 -10.38 -18.47
N GLN A 3 41.69 -10.14 -17.44
CA GLN A 3 41.48 -10.73 -16.11
C GLN A 3 40.30 -10.09 -15.34
N ARG A 4 40.00 -8.81 -15.60
CA ARG A 4 38.84 -8.12 -15.02
C ARG A 4 37.52 -8.52 -15.70
N GLU A 5 37.57 -8.85 -16.98
CA GLU A 5 36.39 -9.33 -17.73
C GLU A 5 36.01 -10.75 -17.29
N GLN A 6 36.98 -11.64 -17.09
CA GLN A 6 36.75 -12.99 -16.57
C GLN A 6 36.19 -12.97 -15.13
N GLU A 7 36.62 -12.03 -14.29
CA GLU A 7 36.05 -11.87 -12.94
C GLU A 7 34.59 -11.40 -12.97
N MET A 8 34.23 -10.49 -13.88
CA MET A 8 32.84 -10.02 -14.02
C MET A 8 31.89 -11.09 -14.59
N GLU A 9 32.39 -12.01 -15.42
CA GLU A 9 31.59 -13.09 -16.00
C GLU A 9 31.32 -14.22 -15.00
N SER A 10 32.15 -14.36 -13.96
CA SER A 10 31.98 -15.36 -12.90
C SER A 10 30.93 -15.00 -11.84
N LEU A 11 30.35 -13.80 -11.90
CA LEU A 11 29.36 -13.34 -10.92
C LEU A 11 27.96 -13.83 -11.31
N PRO A 12 27.24 -14.54 -10.42
CA PRO A 12 25.91 -15.08 -10.73
C PRO A 12 24.92 -13.95 -11.00
N THR A 13 24.47 -13.86 -12.25
CA THR A 13 23.43 -12.92 -12.68
C THR A 13 22.07 -13.41 -12.20
N GLY A 14 21.58 -12.81 -11.11
CA GLY A 14 20.30 -13.22 -10.52
C GLY A 14 19.99 -12.72 -9.11
N LEU A 15 20.91 -11.99 -8.46
CA LEU A 15 20.77 -11.52 -7.06
C LEU A 15 19.53 -10.63 -6.79
N ASN A 16 18.85 -10.12 -7.82
CA ASN A 16 17.62 -9.33 -7.66
C ASN A 16 16.32 -10.15 -7.69
N LYS A 17 16.35 -11.43 -8.08
CA LYS A 17 15.13 -12.26 -8.17
C LYS A 17 14.53 -12.55 -6.79
N ASN A 18 15.38 -12.69 -5.78
CA ASN A 18 14.98 -13.03 -4.41
C ASN A 18 14.20 -11.92 -3.69
N TRP A 19 14.15 -10.70 -4.23
CA TRP A 19 13.48 -9.57 -3.60
C TRP A 19 12.00 -9.42 -3.99
N ILE A 20 11.57 -10.07 -5.07
CA ILE A 20 10.19 -9.98 -5.60
C ILE A 20 9.37 -11.24 -5.26
N ASP A 21 10.00 -12.26 -4.68
CA ASP A 21 9.34 -13.51 -4.35
C ASP A 21 8.88 -13.53 -2.88
N PRO A 22 7.56 -13.62 -2.60
CA PRO A 22 7.05 -13.80 -1.23
C PRO A 22 7.38 -15.19 -0.64
N LEU A 23 7.92 -16.13 -1.42
CA LEU A 23 8.39 -17.44 -0.98
C LEU A 23 9.81 -17.76 -1.50
N PRO A 24 10.87 -17.10 -1.00
CA PRO A 24 12.22 -17.40 -1.47
C PRO A 24 12.69 -18.77 -0.93
N GLU A 25 13.16 -19.63 -1.84
CA GLU A 25 13.86 -20.89 -1.55
C GLU A 25 14.98 -20.66 -0.51
N ALA A 26 15.12 -21.58 0.45
CA ALA A 26 15.81 -21.38 1.72
C ALA A 26 17.31 -21.01 1.60
N ASP A 27 17.97 -21.38 0.49
CA ASP A 27 19.42 -21.18 0.29
C ASP A 27 19.82 -19.75 -0.13
N GLY A 28 18.86 -18.90 -0.50
CA GLY A 28 19.16 -17.53 -0.96
C GLY A 28 19.55 -16.54 0.15
N ARG A 29 19.28 -16.87 1.42
CA ARG A 29 19.47 -15.95 2.56
C ARG A 29 20.92 -15.92 3.07
N THR A 30 21.64 -17.02 2.93
CA THR A 30 22.99 -17.24 3.46
C THR A 30 24.05 -16.44 2.71
N LEU A 31 23.93 -16.31 1.39
CA LEU A 31 24.87 -15.54 0.56
C LEU A 31 24.77 -14.03 0.83
N ALA A 32 23.54 -13.50 0.93
CA ALA A 32 23.29 -12.08 1.21
C ALA A 32 23.67 -11.66 2.65
N ALA A 33 23.62 -12.59 3.61
CA ALA A 33 24.08 -12.34 4.97
C ALA A 33 25.61 -12.21 5.05
N ASN A 34 26.34 -13.05 4.30
CA ASN A 34 27.80 -13.03 4.28
C ASN A 34 28.36 -11.81 3.51
N MET A 35 27.69 -11.33 2.46
CA MET A 35 28.08 -10.11 1.73
C MET A 35 27.88 -8.80 2.51
N ARG A 36 26.99 -8.77 3.52
CA ARG A 36 26.88 -7.61 4.42
C ARG A 36 28.08 -7.44 5.35
N GLY A 37 28.86 -8.50 5.58
CA GLY A 37 30.06 -8.48 6.41
C GLY A 37 31.32 -7.97 5.70
N THR A 38 31.32 -7.91 4.36
CA THR A 38 32.52 -7.57 3.56
C THR A 38 32.57 -6.11 3.10
N GLY A 39 31.61 -5.27 3.49
CA GLY A 39 31.63 -3.83 3.18
C GLY A 39 31.40 -3.47 1.70
N ILE A 40 31.08 -4.44 0.84
CA ILE A 40 30.75 -4.19 -0.57
C ILE A 40 29.27 -3.80 -0.63
N ALA A 41 28.99 -2.51 -0.44
CA ALA A 41 27.69 -1.94 -0.79
C ALA A 41 27.57 -1.92 -2.32
N PRO A 42 26.48 -2.46 -2.93
CA PRO A 42 26.21 -2.22 -4.34
C PRO A 42 26.00 -0.71 -4.54
N GLN A 43 26.98 -0.04 -5.14
CA GLN A 43 27.02 1.43 -5.19
C GLN A 43 25.99 2.06 -6.12
N ASP A 44 25.36 1.31 -7.02
CA ASP A 44 24.45 1.89 -8.01
C ASP A 44 23.03 1.33 -7.90
N LEU A 45 22.30 1.73 -6.87
CA LEU A 45 20.84 1.67 -6.92
C LEU A 45 20.31 2.82 -7.79
N PRO A 46 19.46 2.56 -8.80
CA PRO A 46 18.77 3.60 -9.55
C PRO A 46 18.01 4.55 -8.62
N GLU A 47 17.96 5.85 -8.95
CA GLU A 47 17.32 6.87 -8.09
C GLU A 47 15.87 6.54 -7.73
N TRP A 48 15.10 5.99 -8.67
CA TRP A 48 13.72 5.57 -8.42
C TRP A 48 13.63 4.45 -7.37
N LYS A 49 14.65 3.60 -7.27
CA LYS A 49 14.71 2.47 -6.32
C LYS A 49 15.23 2.92 -4.95
N LYS A 50 16.06 3.96 -4.88
CA LYS A 50 16.50 4.60 -3.62
C LYS A 50 15.30 5.12 -2.81
N HIS A 51 14.30 5.68 -3.47
CA HIS A 51 13.11 6.24 -2.82
C HIS A 51 12.11 5.18 -2.32
N VAL A 52 12.15 3.95 -2.87
CA VAL A 52 11.22 2.87 -2.51
C VAL A 52 11.84 1.89 -1.50
N ILE A 53 13.16 1.68 -1.55
CA ILE A 53 13.88 0.68 -0.72
C ILE A 53 14.63 1.34 0.46
N GLY A 54 14.98 2.62 0.33
CA GLY A 54 15.75 3.37 1.32
C GLY A 54 14.90 4.02 2.39
N GLY A 55 14.58 3.27 3.45
CA GLY A 55 14.29 3.85 4.76
C GLY A 55 12.85 3.69 5.25
N LYS A 56 12.72 3.59 6.58
CA LYS A 56 11.49 3.44 7.40
C LYS A 56 10.43 4.56 7.21
N LYS A 57 10.45 5.31 6.09
CA LYS A 57 9.67 6.53 5.85
C LYS A 57 9.08 6.65 4.44
N SER A 58 8.95 5.56 3.66
CA SER A 58 7.99 5.60 2.54
C SER A 58 6.59 5.69 3.13
N SER A 59 6.08 6.91 3.27
CA SER A 59 4.75 7.20 3.77
C SER A 59 3.85 7.44 2.58
N PHE A 60 3.06 6.45 2.20
CA PHE A 60 1.96 6.67 1.27
C PHE A 60 0.87 7.46 2.02
N GLY A 61 0.89 8.78 1.89
CA GLY A 61 -0.10 9.68 2.49
C GLY A 61 0.36 10.44 3.74
N LYS A 62 -0.53 11.30 4.23
CA LYS A 62 -0.31 12.17 5.38
C LYS A 62 -0.34 11.36 6.67
N LYS A 63 0.78 11.31 7.40
CA LYS A 63 0.83 10.67 8.73
C LYS A 63 0.05 11.52 9.72
N THR A 64 -1.02 10.95 10.25
CA THR A 64 -1.81 11.53 11.35
C THR A 64 -1.60 10.69 12.60
N ASN A 65 -1.58 11.34 13.77
CA ASN A 65 -1.61 10.65 15.07
C ASN A 65 -3.03 10.26 15.50
N LEU A 66 -4.03 10.56 14.67
CA LEU A 66 -5.43 10.19 14.89
C LEU A 66 -5.59 8.68 14.76
N SER A 67 -6.50 8.13 15.56
CA SER A 67 -7.01 6.78 15.32
C SER A 67 -7.71 6.72 13.96
N LEU A 68 -7.81 5.51 13.39
CA LEU A 68 -8.55 5.28 12.14
C LEU A 68 -9.99 5.79 12.22
N LEU A 69 -10.60 5.69 13.39
CA LEU A 69 -11.98 6.10 13.62
C LEU A 69 -12.10 7.63 13.60
N GLU A 70 -11.25 8.33 14.34
CA GLU A 70 -11.21 9.81 14.33
C GLU A 70 -10.88 10.35 12.93
N GLN A 71 -9.94 9.71 12.21
CA GLN A 71 -9.61 10.08 10.84
C GLN A 71 -10.83 9.95 9.91
N ARG A 72 -11.59 8.86 10.02
CA ARG A 72 -12.84 8.67 9.25
C ARG A 72 -13.92 9.69 9.62
N GLN A 73 -14.03 10.02 10.91
CA GLN A 73 -14.98 11.03 11.39
C GLN A 73 -14.62 12.45 10.94
N SER A 74 -13.34 12.72 10.68
CA SER A 74 -12.89 14.02 10.15
C SER A 74 -13.27 14.26 8.69
N LEU A 75 -13.69 13.22 7.94
CA LEU A 75 -14.04 13.36 6.53
C LEU A 75 -15.35 14.15 6.38
N PRO A 76 -15.49 15.01 5.36
CA PRO A 76 -16.69 15.83 5.16
C PRO A 76 -18.00 15.03 5.13
N ILE A 77 -17.98 13.82 4.57
CA ILE A 77 -19.16 12.96 4.45
C ILE A 77 -19.72 12.49 5.80
N TYR A 78 -18.89 12.44 6.85
CA TYR A 78 -19.33 11.97 8.17
C TYR A 78 -20.43 12.87 8.74
N LYS A 79 -20.37 14.18 8.48
CA LYS A 79 -21.37 15.16 8.94
C LYS A 79 -22.76 14.91 8.35
N LEU A 80 -22.82 14.29 7.18
CA LEU A 80 -24.06 14.02 6.44
C LEU A 80 -24.53 12.56 6.60
N ARG A 81 -23.91 11.79 7.52
CA ARG A 81 -24.18 10.35 7.68
C ARG A 81 -25.67 10.05 7.90
N ASP A 82 -26.30 10.76 8.84
CA ASP A 82 -27.67 10.47 9.25
C ASP A 82 -28.68 10.88 8.15
N GLU A 83 -28.45 12.03 7.53
CA GLU A 83 -29.23 12.50 6.38
C GLU A 83 -29.11 11.56 5.19
N LEU A 84 -27.89 11.10 4.89
CA LEU A 84 -27.63 10.14 3.83
C LEU A 84 -28.32 8.80 4.09
N THR A 85 -28.25 8.29 5.33
CA THR A 85 -28.91 7.05 5.74
C THR A 85 -30.42 7.12 5.56
N LYS A 86 -31.02 8.24 5.95
CA LYS A 86 -32.44 8.51 5.75
C LYS A 86 -32.78 8.59 4.26
N ALA A 87 -32.02 9.36 3.49
CA ALA A 87 -32.22 9.50 2.05
C ALA A 87 -32.12 8.17 1.30
N ILE A 88 -31.20 7.27 1.70
CA ILE A 88 -31.09 5.92 1.15
C ILE A 88 -32.33 5.06 1.47
N SER A 89 -32.90 5.22 2.65
CA SER A 89 -34.09 4.48 3.07
C SER A 89 -35.36 4.98 2.37
N ASP A 90 -35.44 6.29 2.15
CA ASP A 90 -36.63 6.95 1.59
C ASP A 90 -36.66 6.92 0.04
N ASN A 91 -35.51 6.71 -0.62
CA ASN A 91 -35.40 6.77 -2.08
C ASN A 91 -34.83 5.48 -2.68
N GLN A 92 -35.50 4.95 -3.70
CA GLN A 92 -35.00 3.79 -4.46
C GLN A 92 -33.74 4.13 -5.26
N ILE A 93 -33.62 5.38 -5.74
CA ILE A 93 -32.48 5.89 -6.49
C ILE A 93 -32.04 7.21 -5.85
N LEU A 94 -30.76 7.31 -5.48
CA LEU A 94 -30.16 8.50 -4.88
C LEU A 94 -28.87 8.88 -5.61
N ILE A 95 -28.74 10.14 -6.02
CA ILE A 95 -27.52 10.67 -6.65
C ILE A 95 -26.72 11.44 -5.59
N VAL A 96 -25.47 11.02 -5.36
CA VAL A 96 -24.58 11.66 -4.39
C VAL A 96 -23.42 12.34 -5.13
N ILE A 97 -23.28 13.65 -4.94
CA ILE A 97 -22.23 14.47 -5.56
C ILE A 97 -21.22 14.89 -4.48
N GLY A 98 -19.94 14.93 -4.81
CA GLY A 98 -18.94 15.55 -3.95
C GLY A 98 -17.52 15.48 -4.52
N GLU A 99 -16.63 16.29 -3.97
CA GLU A 99 -15.23 16.39 -4.40
C GLU A 99 -14.40 15.14 -4.10
N THR A 100 -13.32 14.92 -4.84
CA THR A 100 -12.37 13.83 -4.57
C THR A 100 -11.76 13.99 -3.17
N GLY A 101 -11.65 12.88 -2.42
CA GLY A 101 -11.13 12.91 -1.04
C GLY A 101 -12.18 13.23 0.03
N SER A 102 -13.44 13.50 -0.33
CA SER A 102 -14.51 13.74 0.64
C SER A 102 -14.96 12.50 1.43
N GLY A 103 -14.49 11.30 1.04
CA GLY A 103 -14.81 10.03 1.68
C GLY A 103 -15.96 9.23 1.06
N LYS A 104 -16.51 9.65 -0.09
CA LYS A 104 -17.68 8.99 -0.73
C LYS A 104 -17.53 7.49 -0.92
N THR A 105 -16.60 7.05 -1.78
CA THR A 105 -16.44 5.62 -2.12
C THR A 105 -16.07 4.76 -0.92
N THR A 106 -15.34 5.30 0.04
CA THR A 106 -14.87 4.55 1.22
C THR A 106 -15.94 4.44 2.30
N GLN A 107 -16.70 5.51 2.57
CA GLN A 107 -17.57 5.61 3.74
C GLN A 107 -19.03 5.24 3.43
N ILE A 108 -19.55 5.52 2.23
CA ILE A 108 -20.96 5.26 1.88
C ILE A 108 -21.28 3.77 2.01
N THR A 109 -20.43 2.91 1.43
CA THR A 109 -20.59 1.46 1.51
C THR A 109 -20.60 0.95 2.95
N GLN A 110 -19.76 1.54 3.81
CA GLN A 110 -19.72 1.21 5.23
C GLN A 110 -21.05 1.55 5.92
N TYR A 111 -21.59 2.75 5.68
CA TYR A 111 -22.87 3.16 6.27
C TYR A 111 -24.03 2.29 5.81
N VAL A 112 -24.12 1.98 4.51
CA VAL A 112 -25.16 1.08 3.96
C VAL A 112 -25.11 -0.30 4.63
N CYS A 113 -23.90 -0.81 4.90
CA CYS A 113 -23.72 -2.06 5.61
C CYS A 113 -24.16 -1.96 7.09
N GLU A 114 -23.79 -0.89 7.79
CA GLU A 114 -24.18 -0.63 9.19
C GLU A 114 -25.70 -0.46 9.35
N CYS A 115 -26.39 0.09 8.35
CA CYS A 115 -27.84 0.26 8.35
C CYS A 115 -28.61 -1.03 8.04
N GLY A 116 -27.92 -2.15 7.82
CA GLY A 116 -28.55 -3.46 7.61
C GLY A 116 -29.09 -3.69 6.20
N LEU A 117 -28.89 -2.77 5.25
CA LEU A 117 -29.28 -3.00 3.86
C LEU A 117 -28.47 -4.14 3.21
N ALA A 118 -27.24 -4.37 3.69
CA ALA A 118 -26.40 -5.48 3.26
C ALA A 118 -26.77 -6.83 3.93
N ALA A 119 -27.71 -6.87 4.89
CA ALA A 119 -27.98 -8.08 5.68
C ALA A 119 -28.57 -9.24 4.86
N ARG A 120 -29.20 -8.95 3.72
CA ARG A 120 -29.86 -9.94 2.84
C ARG A 120 -29.12 -10.19 1.52
N GLY A 121 -27.92 -9.63 1.34
CA GLY A 121 -27.22 -9.68 0.05
C GLY A 121 -25.80 -9.14 0.11
N ARG A 122 -25.31 -8.62 -1.02
CA ARG A 122 -24.01 -7.95 -1.10
C ARG A 122 -24.18 -6.52 -1.59
N VAL A 123 -23.34 -5.62 -1.10
CA VAL A 123 -23.15 -4.28 -1.66
C VAL A 123 -21.87 -4.37 -2.49
N ALA A 124 -22.00 -4.24 -3.81
CA ALA A 124 -20.91 -4.35 -4.77
C ALA A 124 -20.69 -3.02 -5.49
#